data_AF-A0A3M0ZB15-F1
#
_entry.id   AF-A0A3M0ZB15-F1
#
_cell.length_a   1.000
_cell.length_b   1.000
_cell.length_c   1.000
_cell.angle_alpha   90.00
_cell.angle_beta   90.00
_cell.angle_gamma   90.00
#
_symmetry.space_group_name_H-M   'P 1'
#
loop_
_entity.id
_entity.type
_entity.pdbx_description
1 polymer ?
#
loop_
_entity_poly.entity_id
_entity_poly.type
_entity_poly.pdbx_seq_one_letter_code
_entity_poly.pdbx_strand_id
1 'polypeptide(L)'
;MDRLVEKYEQAPTEENLVPIQELVAKANAENLGNSLAVLFVQPHLQKDDVQLTFDASLTEEQKLPDWRMQINIHQDPWMRIHVINTMLWIKHLPDNPFPGNPQLPDFFTTRWESFLKEIAKLPSTYILFMLILQEIAKALQFFHVERRGGVTESARDEDYHTLLWGFKQLEIFVFEHWHIHLRSHYAITWHEPEWLDPPE
;
A
#
# COMPACT_ATOMS: atom_id res chain seq x y z
N MET A 1 15.67 -2.46 -7.84
CA MET A 1 15.34 -2.37 -6.40
C MET A 1 15.28 -3.76 -5.77
N ASP A 2 14.50 -4.68 -6.33
CA ASP A 2 14.24 -6.04 -5.78
C ASP A 2 15.49 -6.81 -5.35
N ARG A 3 16.49 -6.90 -6.23
CA ARG A 3 17.77 -7.58 -5.92
C ARG A 3 18.53 -6.97 -4.74
N LEU A 4 18.44 -5.65 -4.55
CA LEU A 4 19.12 -4.97 -3.46
C LEU A 4 18.41 -5.23 -2.13
N VAL A 5 17.08 -5.18 -2.14
CA VAL A 5 16.25 -5.52 -0.98
C VAL A 5 16.44 -6.99 -0.59
N GLU A 6 16.52 -7.89 -1.57
CA GLU A 6 16.83 -9.31 -1.31
C GLU A 6 18.22 -9.51 -0.69
N LYS A 7 19.24 -8.80 -1.20
CA LYS A 7 20.58 -8.85 -0.61
C LYS A 7 20.58 -8.33 0.84
N TYR A 8 19.85 -7.25 1.10
CA TYR A 8 19.69 -6.70 2.45
C TYR A 8 18.93 -7.66 3.38
N GLU A 9 17.88 -8.31 2.90
CA GLU A 9 17.14 -9.31 3.67
C GLU A 9 18.01 -10.50 4.09
N GLN A 10 18.83 -11.01 3.18
CA GLN A 10 19.75 -12.11 3.46
C GLN A 10 20.88 -11.72 4.42
N ALA A 11 21.31 -10.46 4.38
CA ALA A 11 22.37 -9.92 5.22
C ALA A 11 22.12 -8.43 5.52
N PRO A 12 21.43 -8.09 6.63
CA PRO A 12 21.03 -6.71 6.94
C PRO A 12 22.20 -5.93 7.53
N THR A 13 23.15 -5.56 6.67
CA THR A 13 24.32 -4.76 7.01
C THR A 13 24.20 -3.35 6.43
N GLU A 14 24.93 -2.40 7.02
CA GLU A 14 25.03 -1.03 6.51
C GLU A 14 25.54 -1.01 5.05
N GLU A 15 26.51 -1.86 4.71
CA GLU A 15 27.02 -2.02 3.35
C GLU A 15 25.92 -2.39 2.33
N ASN A 16 24.97 -3.25 2.73
CA ASN A 16 23.86 -3.64 1.87
C ASN A 16 22.72 -2.61 1.86
N LEU A 17 22.69 -1.70 2.84
CA LEU A 17 21.72 -0.62 2.95
C LEU A 17 22.09 0.59 2.06
N VAL A 18 23.38 0.94 1.99
CA VAL A 18 23.88 2.13 1.27
C VAL A 18 23.35 2.21 -0.18
N PRO A 19 23.43 1.16 -1.02
CA PRO A 19 22.92 1.24 -2.39
C PRO A 19 21.41 1.51 -2.46
N ILE A 20 20.63 1.06 -1.46
CA ILE A 20 19.20 1.34 -1.38
C ILE A 20 18.97 2.81 -1.03
N GLN A 21 19.73 3.34 -0.06
CA GLN A 21 19.67 4.75 0.34
C GLN A 21 20.06 5.70 -0.80
N GLU A 22 21.08 5.35 -1.59
CA GLU A 22 21.48 6.12 -2.77
C GLU A 22 20.36 6.18 -3.82
N LEU A 23 19.69 5.06 -4.07
CA LEU A 23 18.54 5.02 -4.98
C LEU A 23 17.35 5.82 -4.45
N VAL A 24 17.09 5.75 -3.14
CA VAL A 24 16.03 6.55 -2.48
C VAL A 24 16.35 8.04 -2.60
N ALA A 25 17.57 8.45 -2.30
CA ALA A 25 18.01 9.83 -2.44
C ALA A 25 17.88 10.33 -3.88
N LYS A 26 18.28 9.50 -4.86
CA LYS A 26 18.10 9.80 -6.28
C LYS A 26 16.63 9.92 -6.67
N ALA A 27 15.78 8.98 -6.27
CA ALA A 27 14.34 8.99 -6.58
C ALA A 27 13.65 10.24 -6.01
N ASN A 28 14.02 10.65 -4.80
CA ASN A 28 13.54 11.88 -4.18
C ASN A 28 14.06 13.12 -4.92
N ALA A 29 15.35 13.17 -5.29
CA ALA A 29 15.93 14.28 -6.04
C ALA A 29 15.34 14.43 -7.46
N GLU A 30 14.93 13.33 -8.08
CA GLU A 30 14.24 13.31 -9.38
C GLU A 30 12.74 13.60 -9.26
N ASN A 31 12.22 13.91 -8.07
CA ASN A 31 10.80 14.19 -7.81
C ASN A 31 9.85 13.07 -8.29
N LEU A 32 10.31 11.81 -8.27
CA LEU A 32 9.45 10.67 -8.60
C LEU A 32 8.27 10.58 -7.62
N GLY A 33 8.51 10.90 -6.35
CA GLY A 33 7.46 10.93 -5.35
C GLY A 33 6.35 11.94 -5.68
N ASN A 34 6.70 13.14 -6.15
CA ASN A 34 5.72 14.14 -6.58
C ASN A 34 4.87 13.64 -7.76
N SER A 35 5.46 12.88 -8.69
CA SER A 35 4.69 12.28 -9.80
C SER A 35 3.66 11.27 -9.28
N LEU A 36 4.01 10.46 -8.28
CA LEU A 36 3.07 9.53 -7.64
C LEU A 36 2.00 10.28 -6.84
N ALA A 37 2.36 11.37 -6.15
CA ALA A 37 1.41 12.19 -5.42
C ALA A 37 0.34 12.76 -6.35
N VAL A 38 0.75 13.34 -7.48
CA VAL A 38 -0.17 13.89 -8.50
C VAL A 38 -1.11 12.83 -9.06
N LEU A 39 -0.59 11.64 -9.36
CA LEU A 39 -1.39 10.58 -9.99
C LEU A 39 -2.32 9.85 -9.02
N PHE A 40 -1.88 9.63 -7.78
CA PHE A 40 -2.59 8.72 -6.86
C PHE A 40 -3.07 9.38 -5.58
N VAL A 41 -2.51 10.51 -5.13
CA VAL A 41 -2.85 11.08 -3.82
C VAL A 41 -3.76 12.30 -3.97
N GLN A 42 -3.39 13.26 -4.81
CA GLN A 42 -4.14 14.49 -5.03
C GLN A 42 -5.58 14.26 -5.50
N PRO A 43 -5.87 13.32 -6.43
CA PRO A 43 -7.23 13.10 -6.92
C PRO A 43 -8.21 12.66 -5.82
N HIS A 44 -7.71 12.02 -4.76
CA HIS A 44 -8.54 11.49 -3.67
C HIS A 44 -8.59 12.43 -2.46
N LEU A 45 -7.50 13.16 -2.16
CA LEU A 45 -7.47 14.08 -1.03
C LEU A 45 -7.99 15.49 -1.35
N GLN A 46 -8.13 15.84 -2.64
CA GLN A 46 -8.49 17.19 -3.11
C GLN A 46 -7.54 18.26 -2.54
N LYS A 47 -6.25 17.94 -2.45
CA LYS A 47 -5.17 18.81 -1.98
C LYS A 47 -4.05 18.83 -3.01
N ASP A 48 -3.64 20.03 -3.41
CA ASP A 48 -2.68 20.22 -4.50
C ASP A 48 -1.21 20.14 -4.06
N ASP A 49 -0.95 20.13 -2.74
CA ASP A 49 0.37 20.30 -2.15
C ASP A 49 0.91 19.06 -1.42
N VAL A 50 0.33 17.88 -1.67
CA VAL A 50 0.74 16.64 -1.00
C VAL A 50 2.15 16.21 -1.43
N GLN A 51 3.06 16.11 -0.47
CA GLN A 51 4.43 15.64 -0.69
C GLN A 51 4.54 14.14 -0.45
N LEU A 52 4.98 13.37 -1.46
CA LEU A 52 5.31 11.96 -1.29
C LEU A 52 6.84 11.78 -1.33
N THR A 53 7.38 11.08 -0.35
CA THR A 53 8.82 10.85 -0.22
C THR A 53 9.12 9.38 0.03
N PHE A 54 10.26 8.92 -0.49
CA PHE A 54 10.80 7.60 -0.24
C PHE A 54 11.76 7.63 0.95
N ASP A 55 11.73 6.57 1.75
CA ASP A 55 12.53 6.41 2.96
C ASP A 55 13.20 5.02 2.98
N ALA A 56 14.44 4.96 3.46
CA ALA A 56 15.17 3.72 3.74
C ALA A 56 16.02 3.87 5.02
N SER A 57 15.57 4.71 5.94
CA SER A 57 16.20 4.95 7.23
C SER A 57 15.86 3.85 8.22
N LEU A 58 16.83 3.50 9.05
CA LEU A 58 16.61 2.63 10.18
C LEU A 58 16.12 3.44 11.38
N THR A 59 15.48 2.79 12.32
CA THR A 59 15.20 3.36 13.65
C THR A 59 16.51 3.65 14.38
N GLU A 60 16.43 4.38 15.49
CA GLU A 60 17.60 4.67 16.36
C GLU A 60 18.27 3.37 16.86
N GLU A 61 17.51 2.28 16.98
CA GLU A 61 17.99 0.95 17.36
C GLU A 61 18.62 0.16 16.20
N GLN A 62 18.85 0.80 15.04
CA GLN A 62 19.39 0.15 13.84
C GLN A 62 18.50 -1.00 13.32
N LYS A 63 17.17 -0.85 13.45
CA LYS A 63 16.18 -1.81 12.96
C LYS A 63 15.33 -1.18 11.86
N LEU A 64 14.71 -2.03 11.03
CA LEU A 64 13.64 -1.57 10.16
C LEU A 64 12.49 -1.02 11.02
N PRO A 65 11.83 0.08 10.60
CA PRO A 65 10.64 0.54 11.29
C PRO A 65 9.51 -0.50 11.21
N ASP A 66 8.51 -0.37 12.08
CA ASP A 66 7.30 -1.20 12.08
C ASP A 66 6.27 -0.76 11.02
N TRP A 67 6.44 0.43 10.44
CA TRP A 67 5.58 0.97 9.40
C TRP A 67 6.15 0.73 7.99
N ARG A 68 5.23 0.61 7.04
CA ARG A 68 5.55 0.44 5.62
C ARG A 68 5.32 1.72 4.84
N MET A 69 4.19 2.36 5.11
CA MET A 69 3.79 3.64 4.59
C MET A 69 3.16 4.44 5.72
N GLN A 70 3.26 5.76 5.64
CA GLN A 70 2.63 6.69 6.56
C GLN A 70 2.07 7.84 5.75
N ILE A 71 0.91 8.33 6.18
CA ILE A 71 0.25 9.48 5.56
C ILE A 71 -0.26 10.43 6.64
N ASN A 72 -0.07 11.73 6.40
CA ASN A 72 -0.70 12.80 7.14
C ASN A 72 -1.54 13.60 6.15
N ILE A 73 -2.83 13.76 6.45
CA ILE A 73 -3.77 14.48 5.58
C ILE A 73 -4.21 15.83 6.16
N HIS A 74 -3.52 16.35 7.17
CA HIS A 74 -3.89 17.59 7.88
C HIS A 74 -3.23 18.83 7.26
N GLN A 75 -2.80 19.81 8.08
CA GLN A 75 -2.41 21.16 7.64
C GLN A 75 -1.21 21.20 6.68
N ASP A 76 -0.38 20.16 6.64
CA ASP A 76 0.70 19.98 5.68
C ASP A 76 0.70 18.52 5.22
N PRO A 77 -0.05 18.17 4.16
CA PRO A 77 -0.27 16.78 3.82
C PRO A 77 1.00 16.15 3.25
N TRP A 78 1.36 14.96 3.75
CA TRP A 78 2.52 14.22 3.28
C TRP A 78 2.28 12.72 3.31
N MET A 79 3.05 12.00 2.48
CA MET A 79 3.15 10.55 2.48
C MET A 79 4.62 10.13 2.49
N ARG A 80 4.94 9.10 3.27
CA ARG A 80 6.27 8.48 3.33
C ARG A 80 6.15 7.00 3.01
N ILE A 81 7.00 6.52 2.12
CA ILE A 81 7.09 5.11 1.74
C ILE A 81 8.42 4.55 2.21
N HIS A 82 8.40 3.66 3.20
CA HIS A 82 9.59 2.93 3.60
C HIS A 82 9.87 1.82 2.59
N VAL A 83 10.83 2.05 1.70
CA VAL A 83 11.05 1.25 0.50
C VAL A 83 11.39 -0.20 0.85
N ILE A 84 12.22 -0.44 1.86
CA ILE A 84 12.63 -1.80 2.24
C ILE A 84 11.41 -2.58 2.75
N ASN A 85 10.65 -2.02 3.70
CA ASN A 85 9.46 -2.70 4.25
C ASN A 85 8.38 -2.89 3.19
N THR A 86 8.26 -1.94 2.25
CA THR A 86 7.33 -2.03 1.12
C THR A 86 7.69 -3.19 0.22
N MET A 87 8.95 -3.26 -0.19
CA MET A 87 9.41 -4.32 -1.10
C MET A 87 9.45 -5.70 -0.44
N LEU A 88 9.78 -5.79 0.86
CA LEU A 88 9.70 -7.06 1.61
C LEU A 88 8.26 -7.58 1.67
N TRP A 89 7.28 -6.70 1.88
CA TRP A 89 5.87 -7.10 1.90
C TRP A 89 5.37 -7.56 0.54
N ILE A 90 5.77 -6.87 -0.53
CA ILE A 90 5.44 -7.25 -1.89
C ILE A 90 6.09 -8.61 -2.23
N LYS A 91 7.34 -8.83 -1.80
CA LYS A 91 8.05 -10.10 -2.02
C LYS A 91 7.33 -11.27 -1.34
N HIS A 92 6.88 -11.08 -0.10
CA HIS A 92 6.20 -12.10 0.70
C HIS A 92 4.67 -12.00 0.60
N LEU A 93 4.16 -11.41 -0.48
CA LEU A 93 2.75 -11.07 -0.59
C LEU A 93 1.80 -12.23 -0.29
N PRO A 94 1.98 -13.44 -0.85
CA PRO A 94 1.07 -14.56 -0.60
C PRO A 94 1.10 -15.08 0.84
N ASP A 95 2.17 -14.80 1.58
CA ASP A 95 2.45 -15.34 2.91
C ASP A 95 2.18 -14.32 4.02
N ASN A 96 1.75 -13.10 3.68
CA ASN A 96 1.45 -12.07 4.66
C ASN A 96 0.23 -12.47 5.51
N PRO A 97 0.36 -12.55 6.84
CA PRO A 97 -0.73 -12.99 7.70
C PRO A 97 -1.88 -11.99 7.66
N PHE A 98 -3.10 -12.47 7.93
CA PHE A 98 -4.24 -11.60 8.13
C PHE A 98 -3.98 -10.68 9.34
N PRO A 99 -4.06 -9.35 9.19
CA PRO A 99 -3.74 -8.40 10.27
C PRO A 99 -4.82 -8.35 11.38
N GLY A 100 -5.94 -9.06 11.22
CA GLY A 100 -7.02 -9.10 12.21
C GLY A 100 -6.81 -10.07 13.38
N ASN A 101 -7.82 -10.18 14.24
CA ASN A 101 -7.74 -10.97 15.46
C ASN A 101 -7.54 -12.49 15.15
N PRO A 102 -6.48 -13.14 15.66
CA PRO A 102 -6.20 -14.57 15.40
C PRO A 102 -7.26 -15.54 15.93
N GLN A 103 -8.24 -15.06 16.70
CA GLN A 103 -9.41 -15.83 17.15
C GLN A 103 -10.58 -15.82 16.15
N LEU A 104 -10.43 -15.14 15.00
CA LEU A 104 -11.48 -15.03 14.00
C LEU A 104 -11.71 -16.34 13.25
N PRO A 105 -12.92 -16.54 12.68
CA PRO A 105 -13.23 -17.71 11.88
C PRO A 105 -12.26 -17.87 10.71
N ASP A 106 -11.95 -19.13 10.40
CA ASP A 106 -11.11 -19.60 9.29
C ASP A 106 -11.45 -18.94 7.93
N PHE A 107 -12.70 -18.49 7.77
CA PHE A 107 -13.20 -17.80 6.58
C PHE A 107 -12.46 -16.50 6.25
N PHE A 108 -12.22 -15.60 7.22
CA PHE A 108 -11.61 -14.28 6.93
C PHE A 108 -10.14 -14.41 6.55
N THR A 109 -9.43 -15.29 7.27
CA THR A 109 -8.04 -15.66 6.94
C THR A 109 -7.97 -16.28 5.54
N THR A 110 -8.83 -17.26 5.24
CA THR A 110 -8.89 -17.88 3.91
C THR A 110 -9.20 -16.86 2.82
N ARG A 111 -10.11 -15.92 3.06
CA ARG A 111 -10.48 -14.86 2.11
C ARG A 111 -9.31 -13.91 1.86
N TRP A 112 -8.64 -13.45 2.91
CA TRP A 112 -7.44 -12.62 2.83
C TRP A 112 -6.33 -13.32 2.04
N GLU A 113 -5.97 -14.55 2.42
CA GLU A 113 -4.93 -15.31 1.73
C GLU A 113 -5.25 -15.57 0.26
N SER A 114 -6.51 -15.89 -0.04
CA SER A 114 -6.96 -16.10 -1.43
C SER A 114 -6.86 -14.82 -2.23
N PHE A 115 -7.25 -13.68 -1.65
CA PHE A 115 -7.08 -12.39 -2.29
C PHE A 115 -5.61 -12.02 -2.51
N LEU A 116 -4.75 -12.23 -1.51
CA LEU A 116 -3.30 -11.99 -1.60
C LEU A 116 -2.64 -12.82 -2.72
N LYS A 117 -3.04 -14.08 -2.89
CA LYS A 117 -2.57 -14.94 -3.99
C LYS A 117 -2.99 -14.40 -5.36
N GLU A 118 -4.16 -13.79 -5.46
CA GLU A 118 -4.66 -13.20 -6.69
C GLU A 118 -3.91 -11.90 -7.04
N ILE A 119 -3.70 -10.99 -6.08
CA ILE A 119 -2.95 -9.76 -6.32
C ILE A 119 -1.45 -9.99 -6.52
N ALA A 120 -0.87 -11.09 -6.02
CA ALA A 120 0.52 -11.47 -6.25
C ALA A 120 0.86 -11.77 -7.71
N LYS A 121 -0.16 -11.89 -8.59
CA LYS A 121 0.03 -11.99 -10.04
C LYS A 121 0.39 -10.65 -10.69
N LEU A 122 0.17 -9.53 -10.00
CA LEU A 122 0.46 -8.19 -10.50
C LEU A 122 1.97 -7.90 -10.45
N PRO A 123 2.49 -7.04 -11.35
CA PRO A 123 3.83 -6.47 -11.21
C PRO A 123 3.97 -5.69 -9.90
N SER A 124 5.15 -5.74 -9.28
CA SER A 124 5.46 -5.02 -8.03
C SER A 124 5.12 -3.52 -8.09
N THR A 125 5.28 -2.89 -9.26
CA THR A 125 4.91 -1.49 -9.48
C THR A 125 3.42 -1.23 -9.29
N TYR A 126 2.56 -2.14 -9.77
CA TYR A 126 1.11 -2.03 -9.57
C TYR A 126 0.72 -2.30 -8.12
N ILE A 127 1.39 -3.24 -7.46
CA ILE A 127 1.18 -3.49 -6.03
C ILE A 127 1.59 -2.25 -5.21
N LEU A 128 2.68 -1.56 -5.57
CA LEU A 128 3.07 -0.29 -4.94
C LEU A 128 1.97 0.77 -5.09
N PHE A 129 1.41 0.95 -6.28
CA PHE A 129 0.32 1.91 -6.51
C PHE A 129 -0.92 1.55 -5.70
N MET A 130 -1.28 0.27 -5.66
CA MET A 130 -2.39 -0.23 -4.84
C MET A 130 -2.17 0.03 -3.34
N LEU A 131 -0.94 -0.12 -2.83
CA LEU A 131 -0.61 0.17 -1.43
C LEU A 131 -0.71 1.67 -1.10
N ILE A 132 -0.32 2.55 -2.02
CA ILE A 132 -0.52 4.00 -1.87
C ILE A 132 -2.02 4.30 -1.73
N LEU A 133 -2.85 3.70 -2.60
CA LEU A 133 -4.30 3.84 -2.55
C LEU A 133 -4.91 3.27 -1.26
N GLN A 134 -4.40 2.13 -0.77
CA GLN A 134 -4.83 1.57 0.51
C GLN A 134 -4.63 2.56 1.67
N GLU A 135 -3.47 3.22 1.75
CA GLU A 135 -3.19 4.17 2.82
C GLU A 135 -4.05 5.44 2.72
N ILE A 136 -4.41 5.86 1.51
CA ILE A 136 -5.40 6.93 1.31
C ILE A 136 -6.77 6.52 1.84
N ALA A 137 -7.23 5.29 1.53
CA ALA A 137 -8.51 4.79 2.02
C ALA A 137 -8.56 4.74 3.56
N LYS A 138 -7.46 4.33 4.20
CA LYS A 138 -7.32 4.36 5.67
C LYS A 138 -7.38 5.79 6.21
N ALA A 139 -6.65 6.71 5.60
CA ALA A 139 -6.62 8.11 6.03
C ALA A 139 -7.99 8.81 5.89
N LEU A 140 -8.74 8.48 4.84
CA LEU A 140 -10.10 8.97 4.61
C LEU A 140 -11.17 8.23 5.42
N GLN A 141 -10.76 7.24 6.24
CA GLN A 141 -11.63 6.48 7.12
C GLN A 141 -12.82 5.82 6.40
N PHE A 142 -12.68 5.41 5.14
CA PHE A 142 -13.79 4.90 4.31
C PHE A 142 -14.58 3.74 4.94
N PHE A 143 -13.93 2.96 5.80
CA PHE A 143 -14.51 1.78 6.44
C PHE A 143 -14.66 1.91 7.95
N HIS A 144 -14.59 3.14 8.48
CA HIS A 144 -14.91 3.41 9.87
C HIS A 144 -16.43 3.55 10.03
N VAL A 145 -17.00 2.81 10.99
CA VAL A 145 -18.43 2.89 11.30
C VAL A 145 -18.61 3.67 12.59
N GLU A 146 -19.24 4.84 12.52
CA GLU A 146 -19.66 5.55 13.73
C GLU A 146 -20.75 4.75 14.45
N ARG A 147 -20.44 4.23 15.65
CA ARG A 147 -21.47 3.69 16.55
C ARG A 147 -22.11 4.81 17.35
N ARG A 148 -23.40 4.66 17.68
CA ARG A 148 -24.14 5.59 18.56
C ARG A 148 -23.34 5.80 19.86
N GLY A 149 -22.77 7.00 20.03
CA GLY A 149 -21.89 7.33 21.15
C GLY A 149 -20.57 8.02 20.75
N GLY A 150 -20.29 8.17 19.45
CA GLY A 150 -19.11 8.91 18.96
C GLY A 150 -17.80 8.14 19.07
N VAL A 151 -17.86 6.82 19.29
CA VAL A 151 -16.69 5.95 19.23
C VAL A 151 -16.60 5.40 17.81
N THR A 152 -15.57 5.83 17.10
CA THR A 152 -15.22 5.31 15.79
C THR A 152 -14.42 4.01 15.99
N GLU A 153 -14.97 2.87 15.58
CA GLU A 153 -14.25 1.59 15.56
C GLU A 153 -13.92 1.25 14.10
N SER A 154 -12.65 0.91 13.84
CA SER A 154 -12.22 0.26 12.60
C SER A 154 -13.11 -0.95 12.32
N ALA A 155 -13.59 -1.09 11.08
CA ALA A 155 -14.25 -2.32 10.66
C ALA A 155 -13.33 -3.52 10.92
N ARG A 156 -13.92 -4.67 11.29
CA ARG A 156 -13.19 -5.89 11.67
C ARG A 156 -12.21 -6.39 10.60
N ASP A 157 -12.42 -6.00 9.34
CA ASP A 157 -11.62 -6.36 8.17
C ASP A 157 -11.13 -5.10 7.41
N GLU A 158 -10.85 -4.00 8.11
CA GLU A 158 -10.48 -2.72 7.49
C GLU A 158 -9.30 -2.85 6.50
N ASP A 159 -8.23 -3.56 6.87
CA ASP A 159 -7.08 -3.76 5.97
C ASP A 159 -7.46 -4.49 4.69
N TYR A 160 -8.36 -5.47 4.78
CA TYR A 160 -8.87 -6.20 3.63
C TYR A 160 -9.73 -5.29 2.73
N HIS A 161 -10.66 -4.53 3.32
CA HIS A 161 -11.54 -3.64 2.57
C HIS A 161 -10.79 -2.46 1.93
N THR A 162 -9.85 -1.85 2.65
CA THR A 162 -9.00 -0.78 2.10
C THR A 162 -8.11 -1.27 0.99
N LEU A 163 -7.55 -2.49 1.09
CA LEU A 163 -6.76 -3.08 0.01
C LEU A 163 -7.63 -3.44 -1.20
N LEU A 164 -8.84 -3.96 -0.98
CA LEU A 164 -9.80 -4.24 -2.05
C LEU A 164 -10.24 -2.96 -2.77
N TRP A 165 -10.47 -1.88 -2.02
CA TRP A 165 -10.71 -0.54 -2.59
C TRP A 165 -9.52 -0.06 -3.42
N GLY A 166 -8.29 -0.18 -2.87
CA GLY A 166 -7.07 0.18 -3.58
C GLY A 166 -6.90 -0.59 -4.88
N PHE A 167 -7.25 -1.88 -4.90
CA PHE A 167 -7.25 -2.69 -6.12
C PHE A 167 -8.27 -2.16 -7.15
N LYS A 168 -9.50 -1.84 -6.73
CA LYS A 168 -10.52 -1.27 -7.63
C LYS A 168 -10.07 0.06 -8.26
N GLN A 169 -9.50 0.96 -7.45
CA GLN A 169 -8.99 2.23 -7.96
C GLN A 169 -7.82 2.03 -8.94
N LEU A 170 -6.95 1.07 -8.67
CA LEU A 170 -5.89 0.69 -9.60
C LEU A 170 -6.45 0.17 -10.94
N GLU A 171 -7.52 -0.63 -10.91
CA GLU A 171 -8.20 -1.10 -12.13
C GLU A 171 -8.71 0.06 -12.99
N ILE A 172 -9.36 1.04 -12.35
CA ILE A 172 -9.87 2.25 -13.00
C ILE A 172 -8.69 3.01 -13.62
N PHE A 173 -7.67 3.32 -12.82
CA PHE A 173 -6.49 4.06 -13.26
C PHE A 173 -5.80 3.40 -14.47
N VAL A 174 -5.55 2.10 -14.40
CA VAL A 174 -4.88 1.33 -15.46
C VAL A 174 -5.72 1.29 -16.74
N PHE A 175 -7.03 1.16 -16.61
CA PHE A 175 -7.93 1.16 -17.76
C PHE A 175 -8.00 2.54 -18.42
N GLU A 176 -8.06 3.61 -17.64
CA GLU A 176 -8.14 4.98 -18.15
C GLU A 176 -6.85 5.41 -18.86
N HIS A 177 -5.68 5.03 -18.33
CA HIS A 177 -4.39 5.48 -18.85
C HIS A 177 -3.82 4.56 -19.92
N TRP A 178 -4.10 3.26 -19.84
CA TRP A 178 -3.48 2.25 -20.71
C TRP A 178 -4.49 1.37 -21.45
N HIS A 179 -5.79 1.52 -21.21
CA HIS A 179 -6.85 0.68 -21.78
C HIS A 179 -6.64 -0.82 -21.53
N ILE A 180 -6.03 -1.16 -20.39
CA ILE A 180 -5.80 -2.54 -19.97
C ILE A 180 -6.85 -2.92 -18.94
N HIS A 181 -7.58 -4.00 -19.21
CA HIS A 181 -8.40 -4.66 -18.18
C HIS A 181 -7.49 -5.51 -17.29
N LEU A 182 -7.11 -5.00 -16.11
CA LEU A 182 -6.14 -5.66 -15.22
C LEU A 182 -6.44 -7.14 -14.97
N ARG A 183 -7.69 -7.48 -14.63
CA ARG A 183 -8.02 -8.87 -14.31
C ARG A 183 -7.85 -9.81 -15.47
N SER A 184 -8.33 -9.43 -16.65
CA SER A 184 -8.16 -10.24 -17.85
C SER A 184 -6.70 -10.33 -18.27
N HIS A 185 -5.95 -9.24 -18.12
CA HIS A 185 -4.54 -9.20 -18.49
C HIS A 185 -3.65 -10.06 -17.60
N TYR A 186 -3.90 -10.09 -16.28
CA TYR A 186 -3.11 -10.85 -15.30
C TYR A 186 -3.81 -12.12 -14.79
N ALA A 187 -4.87 -12.57 -15.45
CA ALA A 187 -5.66 -13.75 -15.07
C ALA A 187 -6.08 -13.77 -13.59
N ILE A 188 -6.55 -12.63 -13.10
CA ILE A 188 -7.09 -12.47 -11.74
C ILE A 188 -8.56 -12.92 -11.74
N THR A 189 -8.88 -13.89 -10.90
CA THR A 189 -10.22 -14.49 -10.79
C THR A 189 -10.97 -14.05 -9.52
N TRP A 190 -10.49 -12.99 -8.87
CA TRP A 190 -11.18 -12.38 -7.72
C TRP A 190 -12.32 -11.46 -8.19
N HIS A 191 -13.54 -11.69 -7.70
CA HIS A 191 -14.76 -11.02 -8.19
C HIS A 191 -15.49 -10.16 -7.16
N GLU A 192 -14.96 -10.01 -5.95
CA GLU A 192 -15.63 -9.22 -4.90
C GLU A 192 -15.57 -7.67 -4.96
N PRO A 193 -14.79 -6.98 -5.81
CA PRO A 193 -14.66 -5.51 -5.72
C PRO A 193 -15.89 -4.71 -6.23
N GLU A 194 -16.99 -5.36 -6.60
CA GLU A 194 -18.23 -4.67 -7.03
C GLU A 194 -19.00 -3.98 -5.88
N TRP A 195 -18.60 -4.17 -4.61
CA TRP A 195 -19.39 -3.76 -3.44
C TRP A 195 -18.89 -2.52 -2.68
N LEU A 196 -17.77 -1.90 -3.07
CA LEU A 196 -17.07 -0.87 -2.27
C LEU A 196 -17.03 0.51 -2.93
N ASP A 197 -18.17 1.05 -3.36
CA ASP A 197 -18.23 2.49 -3.59
C ASP A 197 -18.39 3.19 -2.22
N PRO A 198 -17.55 4.19 -1.90
CA PRO A 198 -17.74 4.97 -0.69
C PRO A 198 -19.12 5.66 -0.73
N PRO A 199 -19.79 5.86 0.41
CA PRO A 199 -21.01 6.66 0.45
C PRO A 199 -20.72 8.07 -0.09
N GLU A 200 -21.57 8.54 -1.02
CA GLU A 200 -21.56 9.91 -1.56
C GLU A 200 -21.76 10.99 -0.49
#